data_AF-A0A412EMM7-F1
#
_entry.id   AF-A0A412EMM7-F1
#
_cell.length_a   1.000
_cell.length_b   1.000
_cell.length_c   1.000
_cell.angle_alpha   90.00
_cell.angle_beta   90.00
_cell.angle_gamma   90.00
#
_symmetry.space_group_name_H-M   'P 1'
#
loop_
_entity.id
_entity.type
_entity.pdbx_description
1 polymer ?
#
loop_
_entity_poly.entity_id
_entity_poly.type
_entity_poly.pdbx_seq_one_letter_code
_entity_poly.pdbx_strand_id
1 'polypeptide(L)'
;MNDTSDNLDKKKYLRDRKKADVGNLMDIIVAKLNEGCTYSFVATGLGEWLHYIISPDEIRDLTSDEPLLLPLSERKKNAERNIYCHDLKIIKNFDTEYLHRKYGYSYQQLNRIFRTFMDGCQRGEQAAALITQVHYEYITMSEAYNKLTNELGYAPEDVIRVVEKMKGLFESLEKEVTK
;
A
#
# COMPACT_ATOMS: atom_id res chain seq x y z
N MET A 1 8.65 59.18 -1.68
CA MET A 1 7.85 58.47 -0.66
C MET A 1 7.14 57.32 -1.37
N ASN A 2 7.74 56.13 -1.38
CA ASN A 2 7.28 54.99 -2.21
C ASN A 2 7.31 53.65 -1.44
N ASP A 3 7.05 53.67 -0.13
CA ASP A 3 7.17 52.50 0.76
C ASP A 3 5.89 51.66 0.92
N THR A 4 4.79 52.06 0.29
CA THR A 4 3.49 51.40 0.48
C THR A 4 3.24 50.26 -0.53
N SER A 5 3.87 50.31 -1.71
CA SER A 5 3.71 49.32 -2.80
C SER A 5 4.42 48.00 -2.48
N ASP A 6 5.71 48.06 -2.11
CA ASP A 6 6.53 46.87 -1.79
C ASP A 6 5.97 46.07 -0.59
N ASN A 7 5.35 46.76 0.36
CA ASN A 7 4.77 46.13 1.55
C ASN A 7 3.43 45.44 1.24
N LEU A 8 2.71 45.90 0.21
CA LEU A 8 1.48 45.27 -0.27
C LEU A 8 1.78 43.99 -1.06
N ASP A 9 2.79 44.02 -1.92
CA ASP A 9 3.22 42.87 -2.73
C ASP A 9 3.84 41.77 -1.88
N LYS A 10 4.62 42.13 -0.85
CA LYS A 10 5.15 41.16 0.12
C LYS A 10 4.04 40.48 0.93
N LYS A 11 3.00 41.22 1.35
CA LYS A 11 1.84 40.66 2.06
C LYS A 11 0.97 39.80 1.16
N LYS A 12 0.82 40.17 -0.11
CA LYS A 12 0.13 39.36 -1.13
C LYS A 12 0.90 38.05 -1.39
N TYR A 13 2.19 38.13 -1.65
CA TYR A 13 3.07 36.96 -1.82
C TYR A 13 3.06 36.01 -0.61
N LEU A 14 3.12 36.54 0.62
CA LEU A 14 3.03 35.71 1.83
C LEU A 14 1.65 35.06 2.03
N ARG A 15 0.56 35.73 1.63
CA ARG A 15 -0.78 35.15 1.65
C ARG A 15 -0.97 34.09 0.57
N ASP A 16 -0.48 34.36 -0.63
CA ASP A 16 -0.59 33.45 -1.76
C ASP A 16 0.31 32.22 -1.55
N ARG A 17 1.50 32.39 -0.94
CA ARG A 17 2.35 31.28 -0.49
C ARG A 17 1.69 30.47 0.62
N LYS A 18 1.11 31.10 1.65
CA LYS A 18 0.32 30.38 2.67
C LYS A 18 -0.88 29.64 2.07
N LYS A 19 -1.55 30.19 1.06
CA LYS A 19 -2.66 29.51 0.36
C LYS A 19 -2.17 28.36 -0.53
N ALA A 20 -1.02 28.52 -1.21
CA ALA A 20 -0.38 27.46 -1.97
C ALA A 20 0.11 26.31 -1.06
N ASP A 21 0.62 26.64 0.12
CA ASP A 21 1.00 25.68 1.16
C ASP A 21 -0.22 24.92 1.72
N VAL A 22 -1.40 25.56 1.82
CA VAL A 22 -2.65 24.94 2.28
C VAL A 22 -3.29 24.03 1.22
N GLY A 23 -3.26 24.41 -0.07
CA GLY A 23 -3.73 23.53 -1.15
C GLY A 23 -2.93 22.22 -1.22
N ASN A 24 -1.61 22.32 -1.13
CA ASN A 24 -0.71 21.17 -1.06
C ASN A 24 -0.93 20.34 0.23
N LEU A 25 -1.23 20.99 1.35
CA LEU A 25 -1.53 20.31 2.62
C LEU A 25 -2.80 19.46 2.52
N MET A 26 -3.87 20.00 1.90
CA MET A 26 -5.12 19.27 1.72
C MET A 26 -4.92 18.05 0.81
N ASP A 27 -4.18 18.21 -0.29
CA ASP A 27 -3.85 17.10 -1.19
C ASP A 27 -3.08 16.00 -0.45
N ILE A 28 -2.10 16.35 0.39
CA ILE A 28 -1.34 15.39 1.21
C ILE A 28 -2.27 14.68 2.22
N ILE A 29 -3.11 15.43 2.93
CA ILE A 29 -4.07 14.88 3.89
C ILE A 29 -4.99 13.87 3.19
N VAL A 30 -5.63 14.29 2.11
CA VAL A 30 -6.58 13.46 1.34
C VAL A 30 -5.87 12.24 0.80
N ALA A 31 -4.68 12.38 0.22
CA ALA A 31 -3.90 11.25 -0.28
C ALA A 31 -3.60 10.23 0.84
N LYS A 32 -3.15 10.67 2.00
CA LYS A 32 -2.84 9.77 3.14
C LYS A 32 -4.08 9.13 3.74
N LEU A 33 -5.19 9.85 3.83
CA LEU A 33 -6.46 9.27 4.25
C LEU A 33 -6.96 8.25 3.21
N ASN A 34 -6.82 8.54 1.91
CA ASN A 34 -7.20 7.64 0.83
C ASN A 34 -6.32 6.39 0.76
N GLU A 35 -5.05 6.46 1.17
CA GLU A 35 -4.19 5.29 1.43
C GLU A 35 -4.73 4.43 2.61
N GLY A 36 -5.70 4.94 3.37
CA GLY A 36 -6.34 4.26 4.49
C GLY A 36 -5.82 4.67 5.86
N CYS A 37 -4.95 5.68 5.94
CA CYS A 37 -4.35 6.11 7.21
C CYS A 37 -5.40 6.70 8.16
N THR A 38 -5.14 6.60 9.46
CA THR A 38 -5.95 7.26 10.50
C THR A 38 -5.68 8.76 10.52
N TYR A 39 -6.67 9.54 10.96
CA TYR A 39 -6.51 10.97 11.21
C TYR A 39 -5.34 11.25 12.17
N SER A 40 -5.17 10.43 13.20
CA SER A 40 -4.06 10.54 14.16
C SER A 40 -2.71 10.34 13.50
N PHE A 41 -2.57 9.34 12.63
CA PHE A 41 -1.33 9.11 11.92
C PHE A 41 -0.99 10.27 10.97
N VAL A 42 -1.99 10.78 10.24
CA VAL A 42 -1.80 11.94 9.36
C VAL A 42 -1.38 13.17 10.17
N ALA A 43 -2.05 13.47 11.29
CA ALA A 43 -1.70 14.57 12.18
C ALA A 43 -0.25 14.49 12.67
N THR A 44 0.17 13.31 13.15
CA THR A 44 1.56 13.08 13.57
C THR A 44 2.54 13.30 12.41
N GLY A 45 2.26 12.74 11.23
CA GLY A 45 3.11 12.89 10.05
C GLY A 45 3.25 14.34 9.58
N LEU A 46 2.18 15.13 9.60
CA LEU A 46 2.25 16.56 9.28
C LEU A 46 3.11 17.35 10.27
N GLY A 47 3.02 17.02 11.56
CA GLY A 47 3.86 17.61 12.59
C GLY A 47 5.34 17.26 12.43
N GLU A 48 5.64 16.01 12.12
CA GLU A 48 7.02 15.52 11.96
C GLU A 48 7.67 15.96 10.65
N TRP A 49 6.96 15.86 9.53
CA TRP A 49 7.52 16.07 8.20
C TRP A 49 7.48 17.53 7.75
N LEU A 50 6.44 18.26 8.17
CA LEU A 50 6.14 19.61 7.68
C LEU A 50 6.10 20.66 8.79
N HIS A 51 6.37 20.27 10.04
CA HIS A 51 6.26 21.12 11.23
C HIS A 51 4.89 21.82 11.35
N TYR A 52 3.84 21.16 10.84
CA TYR A 52 2.47 21.66 10.86
C TYR A 52 1.68 20.93 11.95
N ILE A 53 1.41 21.64 13.04
CA ILE A 53 0.69 21.09 14.20
C ILE A 53 -0.81 21.26 13.95
N ILE A 54 -1.51 20.14 13.79
CA ILE A 54 -2.96 20.05 13.64
C ILE A 54 -3.47 18.81 14.36
N SER A 55 -4.62 18.91 15.02
CA SER A 55 -5.22 17.79 15.73
C SER A 55 -5.97 16.85 14.76
N PRO A 56 -6.18 15.57 15.14
CA PRO A 56 -6.95 14.63 14.33
C PRO A 56 -8.39 15.09 14.09
N ASP A 57 -9.00 15.75 15.08
CA ASP A 57 -10.36 16.29 14.97
C ASP A 57 -10.41 17.45 13.97
N GLU A 58 -9.44 18.36 13.98
CA GLU A 58 -9.33 19.43 12.99
C GLU A 58 -9.18 18.88 11.57
N ILE A 59 -8.38 17.82 11.36
CA ILE A 59 -8.29 17.16 10.05
C ILE A 59 -9.64 16.56 9.63
N ARG A 60 -10.34 15.89 10.56
CA ARG A 60 -11.67 15.32 10.26
C ARG A 60 -12.65 16.42 9.83
N ASP A 61 -12.66 17.53 10.55
CA ASP A 61 -13.59 18.63 10.26
C ASP A 61 -13.24 19.30 8.93
N LEU A 62 -11.94 19.53 8.64
CA LEU A 62 -11.47 20.06 7.36
C LEU A 62 -11.83 19.18 6.16
N THR A 63 -11.83 17.87 6.35
CA THR A 63 -12.03 16.89 5.26
C THR A 63 -13.47 16.37 5.14
N SER A 64 -14.39 16.89 5.96
CA SER A 64 -15.77 16.42 6.04
C SER A 64 -16.54 16.57 4.72
N ASP A 65 -16.33 17.68 4.02
CA ASP A 65 -16.98 18.01 2.75
C ASP A 65 -16.02 17.90 1.53
N GLU A 66 -14.87 17.24 1.70
CA GLU A 66 -13.85 17.16 0.65
C GLU A 66 -14.26 16.15 -0.45
N PRO A 67 -14.51 16.59 -1.69
CA PRO A 67 -15.00 15.73 -2.77
C PRO A 67 -14.01 14.62 -3.18
N LEU A 68 -12.71 14.82 -2.96
CA LEU A 68 -11.68 13.83 -3.31
C LEU A 68 -11.44 12.79 -2.21
N LEU A 69 -12.04 12.95 -1.02
CA LEU A 69 -11.92 11.99 0.05
C LEU A 69 -12.80 10.76 -0.24
N LEU A 70 -12.17 9.60 -0.30
CA LEU A 70 -12.89 8.35 -0.56
C LEU A 70 -13.77 7.95 0.63
N PRO A 71 -14.90 7.26 0.38
CA PRO A 71 -15.72 6.67 1.42
C PRO A 71 -14.90 5.76 2.34
N LEU A 72 -15.28 5.67 3.62
CA LEU A 72 -14.54 4.88 4.61
C LEU A 72 -14.35 3.41 4.20
N SER A 73 -15.32 2.81 3.52
CA SER A 73 -15.23 1.43 3.02
C SER A 73 -14.10 1.25 2.01
N GLU A 74 -13.86 2.22 1.14
CA GLU A 74 -12.78 2.16 0.16
C GLU A 74 -11.42 2.44 0.80
N ARG A 75 -11.37 3.41 1.71
CA ARG A 75 -10.16 3.68 2.52
C ARG A 75 -9.72 2.46 3.33
N LYS A 76 -10.66 1.68 3.88
CA LYS A 76 -10.36 0.41 4.55
C LYS A 76 -9.76 -0.64 3.61
N LYS A 77 -10.31 -0.78 2.39
CA LYS A 77 -9.74 -1.67 1.37
C LYS A 77 -8.33 -1.24 0.97
N ASN A 78 -8.10 0.06 0.82
CA ASN A 78 -6.78 0.61 0.52
C ASN A 78 -5.79 0.34 1.66
N ALA A 79 -6.22 0.48 2.92
CA ALA A 79 -5.40 0.13 4.08
C ALA A 79 -4.96 -1.34 4.04
N GLU A 80 -5.88 -2.29 3.84
CA GLU A 80 -5.52 -3.72 3.73
C GLU A 80 -4.58 -3.99 2.58
N ARG A 81 -4.86 -3.42 1.39
CA ARG A 81 -4.00 -3.54 0.21
C ARG A 81 -2.59 -3.03 0.49
N ASN A 82 -2.46 -1.88 1.15
CA ASN A 82 -1.16 -1.28 1.46
C ASN A 82 -0.38 -2.12 2.48
N ILE A 83 -1.07 -2.69 3.47
CA ILE A 83 -0.46 -3.65 4.39
C ILE A 83 0.13 -4.83 3.61
N TYR A 84 -0.65 -5.48 2.74
CA TYR A 84 -0.19 -6.63 1.96
C TYR A 84 0.92 -6.31 0.95
N CYS A 85 0.78 -5.21 0.23
CA CYS A 85 1.61 -4.94 -0.95
C CYS A 85 2.87 -4.13 -0.66
N HIS A 86 2.87 -3.33 0.40
CA HIS A 86 3.95 -2.40 0.73
C HIS A 86 4.52 -2.68 2.11
N ASP A 87 3.70 -2.56 3.17
CA ASP A 87 4.24 -2.58 4.53
C ASP A 87 4.80 -3.97 4.90
N LEU A 88 4.10 -5.06 4.56
CA LEU A 88 4.60 -6.43 4.82
C LEU A 88 5.80 -6.83 3.96
N LYS A 89 6.04 -6.17 2.81
CA LYS A 89 7.22 -6.43 1.97
C LYS A 89 8.46 -5.70 2.45
N ILE A 90 8.28 -4.47 2.96
CA ILE A 90 9.38 -3.59 3.36
C ILE A 90 9.81 -3.89 4.79
N ILE A 91 8.87 -4.13 5.70
CA ILE A 91 9.19 -4.36 7.09
C ILE A 91 9.56 -5.84 7.25
N LYS A 92 10.85 -6.11 7.47
CA LYS A 92 11.38 -7.47 7.72
C LYS A 92 10.67 -8.20 8.87
N ASN A 93 10.10 -7.43 9.81
CA ASN A 93 9.34 -7.93 10.96
C ASN A 93 7.94 -7.31 10.99
N PHE A 94 6.93 -8.07 11.39
CA PHE A 94 5.57 -7.55 11.48
C PHE A 94 5.41 -6.54 12.64
N ASP A 95 5.60 -5.25 12.36
CA ASP A 95 5.40 -4.18 13.36
C ASP A 95 3.92 -3.85 13.52
N THR A 96 3.28 -4.61 14.41
CA THR A 96 1.85 -4.42 14.72
C THR A 96 1.53 -3.08 15.33
N GLU A 97 2.46 -2.45 16.06
CA GLU A 97 2.20 -1.17 16.70
C GLU A 97 2.19 -0.04 15.67
N TYR A 98 3.15 -0.05 14.74
CA TYR A 98 3.17 0.86 13.61
C TYR A 98 1.90 0.74 12.77
N LEU A 99 1.50 -0.47 12.39
CA LEU A 99 0.30 -0.70 11.58
C LEU A 99 -1.00 -0.33 12.31
N HIS A 100 -1.05 -0.58 13.63
CA HIS A 100 -2.16 -0.15 14.47
C HIS A 100 -2.29 1.39 14.46
N ARG A 101 -1.18 2.11 14.68
CA ARG A 101 -1.18 3.58 14.62
C ARG A 101 -1.55 4.09 13.23
N LYS A 102 -0.97 3.50 12.18
CA LYS A 102 -1.14 3.93 10.80
C LYS A 102 -2.56 3.73 10.28
N TYR A 103 -3.14 2.55 10.47
CA TYR A 103 -4.42 2.18 9.83
C TYR A 103 -5.58 1.96 10.82
N GLY A 104 -5.32 1.94 12.13
CA GLY A 104 -6.35 1.78 13.16
C GLY A 104 -6.86 0.34 13.35
N TYR A 105 -6.22 -0.65 12.73
CA TYR A 105 -6.58 -2.05 12.91
C TYR A 105 -6.21 -2.55 14.30
N SER A 106 -7.11 -3.30 14.94
CA SER A 106 -6.78 -3.99 16.20
C SER A 106 -5.75 -5.09 15.97
N TYR A 107 -5.05 -5.50 17.04
CA TYR A 107 -4.12 -6.63 16.99
C TYR A 107 -4.75 -7.91 16.44
N GLN A 108 -6.03 -8.17 16.73
CA GLN A 108 -6.74 -9.34 16.20
C GLN A 108 -6.92 -9.24 14.68
N GLN A 109 -7.26 -8.06 14.15
CA GLN A 109 -7.39 -7.84 12.71
C GLN A 109 -6.04 -7.95 12.01
N LEU A 110 -5.00 -7.33 12.58
CA LEU A 110 -3.63 -7.42 12.06
C LEU A 110 -3.11 -8.86 12.04
N ASN A 111 -3.35 -9.64 13.09
CA ASN A 111 -2.98 -11.06 13.13
C ASN A 111 -3.70 -11.88 12.04
N ARG A 112 -4.98 -11.59 11.76
CA ARG A 112 -5.71 -12.23 10.65
C ARG A 112 -5.07 -11.88 9.30
N ILE A 113 -4.80 -10.60 9.06
CA ILE A 113 -4.14 -10.12 7.84
C ILE A 113 -2.79 -10.81 7.65
N PHE A 114 -1.97 -10.88 8.71
CA PHE A 114 -0.67 -11.53 8.69
C PHE A 114 -0.75 -13.02 8.37
N ARG A 115 -1.65 -13.76 9.03
CA ARG A 115 -1.87 -15.19 8.73
C ARG A 115 -2.27 -15.40 7.28
N THR A 116 -3.23 -14.62 6.77
CA THR A 116 -3.64 -14.69 5.37
C THR A 116 -2.48 -14.38 4.41
N PHE A 117 -1.61 -13.44 4.75
CA PHE A 117 -0.39 -13.15 3.97
C PHE A 117 0.57 -14.35 3.97
N MET A 118 0.88 -14.91 5.14
CA MET A 118 1.77 -16.06 5.28
C MET A 118 1.23 -17.30 4.55
N ASP A 119 -0.06 -17.58 4.68
CA ASP A 119 -0.74 -18.66 3.95
C ASP A 119 -0.66 -18.44 2.43
N GLY A 120 -0.73 -17.18 1.98
CA GLY A 120 -0.53 -16.80 0.58
C GLY A 120 0.91 -17.04 0.11
N CYS A 121 1.90 -16.62 0.90
CA CYS A 121 3.32 -16.83 0.60
C CYS A 121 3.67 -18.32 0.51
N GLN A 122 3.23 -19.13 1.48
CA GLN A 122 3.45 -20.56 1.49
C GLN A 122 2.82 -21.25 0.26
N ARG A 123 1.58 -20.90 -0.08
CA ARG A 123 0.94 -21.39 -1.31
C ARG A 123 1.67 -20.94 -2.58
N GLY A 124 2.27 -19.75 -2.56
CA GLY A 124 3.11 -19.25 -3.64
C GLY A 124 4.39 -20.07 -3.83
N GLU A 125 5.08 -20.39 -2.73
CA GLU A 125 6.28 -21.25 -2.73
C GLU A 125 5.96 -22.67 -3.23
N GLN A 126 4.86 -23.25 -2.73
CA GLN A 126 4.39 -24.57 -3.18
C GLN A 126 4.03 -24.56 -4.67
N ALA A 127 3.37 -23.51 -5.14
CA ALA A 127 3.07 -23.35 -6.56
C ALA A 127 4.35 -23.23 -7.40
N ALA A 128 5.32 -22.42 -6.97
CA ALA A 128 6.62 -22.31 -7.64
C ALA A 128 7.32 -23.68 -7.72
N ALA A 129 7.36 -24.44 -6.63
CA ALA A 129 7.97 -25.77 -6.60
C ALA A 129 7.30 -26.75 -7.57
N LEU A 130 5.96 -26.72 -7.69
CA LEU A 130 5.24 -27.54 -8.67
C LEU A 130 5.61 -27.16 -10.11
N ILE A 131 5.68 -25.86 -10.42
CA ILE A 131 6.07 -25.42 -11.77
C ILE A 131 7.52 -25.79 -12.09
N THR A 132 8.43 -25.70 -11.11
CA THR A 132 9.81 -26.19 -11.27
C THR A 132 9.85 -27.69 -11.56
N GLN A 133 9.03 -28.49 -10.89
CA GLN A 133 8.95 -29.94 -11.16
C GLN A 133 8.45 -30.24 -12.58
N VAL A 134 7.52 -29.45 -13.11
CA VAL A 134 7.12 -29.55 -14.52
C VAL A 134 8.29 -29.20 -15.44
N HIS A 135 8.99 -28.08 -15.18
CA HIS A 135 10.09 -27.62 -16.03
C HIS A 135 11.20 -28.67 -16.17
N TYR A 136 11.52 -29.37 -15.08
CA TYR A 136 12.49 -30.48 -15.08
C TYR A 136 11.87 -31.86 -15.37
N GLU A 137 10.64 -31.90 -15.91
CA GLU A 137 9.96 -33.11 -16.36
C GLU A 137 9.73 -34.18 -15.27
N TYR A 138 9.75 -33.80 -13.98
CA TYR A 138 9.44 -34.70 -12.87
C TYR A 138 7.96 -35.02 -12.75
N ILE A 139 7.09 -34.08 -13.16
CA ILE A 139 5.63 -34.25 -13.20
C ILE A 139 5.08 -33.63 -14.49
N THR A 140 3.88 -34.05 -14.88
CA THR A 140 3.17 -33.45 -16.02
C THR A 140 2.48 -32.13 -15.66
N MET A 141 2.22 -31.28 -16.67
CA MET A 141 1.40 -30.08 -16.48
C MET A 141 0.00 -30.38 -15.96
N SER A 142 -0.59 -31.51 -16.34
CA SER A 142 -1.92 -31.91 -15.86
C SER A 142 -1.91 -32.25 -14.38
N GLU A 143 -0.87 -32.93 -13.89
CA GLU A 143 -0.70 -33.21 -12.46
C GLU A 143 -0.48 -31.93 -11.66
N ALA A 144 0.38 -31.03 -12.15
CA ALA A 144 0.60 -29.73 -11.52
C ALA A 144 -0.70 -28.91 -11.45
N TYR A 145 -1.47 -28.86 -12.53
CA TYR A 145 -2.77 -28.17 -12.57
C TYR A 145 -3.74 -28.73 -11.52
N ASN A 146 -3.85 -30.05 -11.41
CA ASN A 146 -4.71 -30.69 -10.41
C ASN A 146 -4.29 -30.37 -8.97
N LYS A 147 -2.98 -30.34 -8.69
CA LYS A 147 -2.47 -29.96 -7.35
C LYS A 147 -2.70 -28.49 -7.04
N LEU A 148 -2.45 -27.60 -8.01
CA LEU A 148 -2.66 -26.16 -7.85
C LEU A 148 -4.14 -25.83 -7.56
N THR A 149 -5.06 -26.47 -8.28
CA THR A 149 -6.50 -26.22 -8.11
C THR A 149 -7.08 -26.91 -6.89
N ASN A 150 -6.83 -28.22 -6.70
CA ASN A 150 -7.52 -29.01 -5.67
C ASN A 150 -6.82 -28.98 -4.30
N GLU A 151 -5.49 -28.89 -4.26
CA GLU A 151 -4.73 -28.92 -3.00
C GLU A 151 -4.40 -27.51 -2.51
N LEU A 152 -3.99 -26.61 -3.42
CA LEU A 152 -3.57 -25.24 -3.08
C LEU A 152 -4.69 -24.20 -3.23
N GLY A 153 -5.84 -24.59 -3.80
CA GLY A 153 -7.04 -23.76 -3.90
C GLY A 153 -6.90 -22.58 -4.85
N TYR A 154 -6.04 -22.68 -5.86
CA TYR A 154 -5.99 -21.66 -6.92
C TYR A 154 -7.22 -21.76 -7.82
N ALA A 155 -7.81 -20.61 -8.14
CA ALA A 155 -8.82 -20.55 -9.19
C ALA A 155 -8.17 -20.91 -10.55
N PRO A 156 -8.87 -21.62 -11.46
CA PRO A 156 -8.34 -22.01 -12.76
C PRO A 156 -7.66 -20.86 -13.54
N GLU A 157 -8.26 -19.68 -13.53
CA GLU A 157 -7.75 -18.46 -14.16
C GLU A 157 -6.45 -17.94 -13.52
N ASP A 158 -6.28 -18.12 -12.21
CA ASP A 158 -5.07 -17.74 -11.50
C ASP A 158 -3.93 -18.73 -11.78
N VAL A 159 -4.24 -20.00 -12.02
CA VAL A 159 -3.23 -21.03 -12.38
C VAL A 159 -2.51 -20.65 -13.67
N ILE A 160 -3.25 -20.24 -14.70
CA ILE A 160 -2.66 -19.80 -15.98
C ILE A 160 -1.67 -18.65 -15.73
N ARG A 161 -2.10 -17.62 -14.99
CA ARG A 161 -1.27 -16.46 -14.68
C ARG A 161 0.01 -16.83 -13.91
N VAL A 162 -0.10 -17.76 -12.95
CA VAL A 162 1.07 -18.25 -12.18
C VAL A 162 2.05 -18.98 -13.10
N VAL A 163 1.56 -19.88 -13.96
CA VAL A 163 2.39 -20.64 -14.90
C VAL A 163 3.13 -19.71 -15.86
N GLU A 164 2.43 -18.75 -16.47
CA GLU A 164 3.02 -17.79 -17.41
C GLU A 164 4.11 -16.96 -16.74
N LYS A 165 3.83 -16.45 -15.53
CA LYS A 165 4.78 -15.65 -14.77
C LYS A 165 6.04 -16.46 -14.41
N MET A 166 5.87 -17.71 -13.99
CA MET A 166 7.00 -18.57 -13.63
C MET A 166 7.84 -18.95 -14.86
N LYS A 167 7.22 -19.26 -15.99
CA LYS A 167 7.95 -19.49 -17.26
C LYS A 167 8.80 -18.27 -17.65
N GLY A 168 8.23 -17.07 -17.61
CA GLY A 168 8.97 -15.84 -17.90
C GLY A 168 10.15 -15.59 -16.95
N LEU A 169 10.04 -16.00 -15.68
CA LEU A 169 11.15 -15.94 -14.72
C LEU A 169 12.25 -16.95 -15.07
N PHE A 170 11.92 -18.19 -15.41
CA PHE A 170 12.91 -19.19 -15.84
C PHE A 170 13.67 -18.73 -17.09
N GLU A 171 12.96 -18.27 -18.12
CA GLU A 171 13.58 -17.76 -19.35
C GLU A 171 14.50 -16.56 -19.08
N SER A 172 14.14 -15.71 -18.11
CA SER A 172 14.97 -14.57 -17.72
C SER A 172 16.24 -15.02 -17.00
N LEU A 173 16.13 -15.98 -16.07
CA LEU A 173 17.26 -16.55 -15.35
C LEU A 173 18.23 -17.30 -16.28
N GLU A 174 17.72 -18.09 -17.22
CA GLU A 174 18.54 -18.78 -18.22
C GLU A 174 19.36 -17.80 -19.07
N LYS A 175 18.78 -16.65 -19.44
CA LYS A 175 19.47 -15.57 -20.17
C LYS A 175 20.54 -14.86 -19.34
N GLU A 176 20.38 -14.79 -18.03
CA GLU A 176 21.40 -14.22 -17.14
C GLU A 176 22.56 -15.18 -16.93
N VAL A 177 22.30 -16.48 -16.80
CA VAL A 177 23.33 -17.51 -16.63
C VAL A 177 24.15 -17.76 -17.90
N THR A 178 23.60 -17.43 -19.08
CA THR A 178 24.27 -17.59 -20.38
C THR A 178 25.02 -16.33 -20.87
N LYS A 179 25.05 -15.26 -20.07
CA LYS A 179 25.87 -14.06 -20.30
C LYS A 179 27.23 -14.16 -19.61
#